data_AF-A0A358M2Z6-F1
#
_entry.id   AF-A0A358M2Z6-F1
#
_cell.length_a   1.000
_cell.length_b   1.000
_cell.length_c   1.000
_cell.angle_alpha   90.00
_cell.angle_beta   90.00
_cell.angle_gamma   90.00
#
_symmetry.space_group_name_H-M   'P 1'
#
loop_
_entity.id
_entity.type
_entity.pdbx_description
1 polymer ?
#
loop_
_entity_poly.entity_id
_entity_poly.type
_entity_poly.pdbx_seq_one_letter_code
_entity_poly.pdbx_strand_id
1 'polypeptide(L)'
;MKGTIFRITAAAAVMSLTLLLGSAVAFAAEIDSADEIDAPGDYTLASDIEGSAVLSDGTYTIDLNGNTWTGSLTIQGAAVTITDSSSDHSGLMTAADNDVIMAEGGSLTATGIKIEGNASGCDGIFVTGGKVVINDCTITAISSAVQNKGGEVTINGGTYSSGNNALKVNNDSIITVNGAELSGDLLIGEGNTTNNTIEKAFIAGDGYRLVISERSEDETKIVKASFEKEEEEKPEPGDTEPEPEPVDPGKQPNTGELGYAILLAFSAVSAFAVLKKKSVTH
;
A
#
# COMPACT_ATOMS: atom_id res chain seq x y z
N MET A 1 -44.87 24.23 -70.32
CA MET A 1 -43.64 23.42 -70.23
C MET A 1 -42.81 23.99 -69.08
N LYS A 2 -42.74 23.27 -67.95
CA LYS A 2 -41.49 22.70 -67.38
C LYS A 2 -40.38 23.76 -67.24
N GLY A 3 -40.00 24.29 -66.07
CA GLY A 3 -39.97 23.75 -64.71
C GLY A 3 -38.52 23.42 -64.33
N THR A 4 -37.84 24.28 -63.56
CA THR A 4 -36.61 23.98 -62.78
C THR A 4 -36.41 25.15 -61.79
N ILE A 5 -36.98 25.09 -60.59
CA ILE A 5 -36.42 24.57 -59.32
C ILE A 5 -35.22 25.40 -58.81
N PHE A 6 -35.53 26.14 -57.75
CA PHE A 6 -34.65 26.75 -56.76
C PHE A 6 -33.58 25.79 -56.23
N ARG A 7 -32.34 26.26 -56.08
CA ARG A 7 -31.41 25.80 -55.03
C ARG A 7 -30.63 27.00 -54.49
N ILE A 8 -31.21 27.64 -53.48
CA ILE A 8 -30.44 28.40 -52.48
C ILE A 8 -29.86 27.33 -51.57
N THR A 9 -28.56 27.09 -51.65
CA THR A 9 -27.86 26.17 -50.75
C THR A 9 -27.78 26.83 -49.38
N ALA A 10 -28.74 26.49 -48.52
CA ALA A 10 -28.64 26.71 -47.09
C ALA A 10 -27.53 25.80 -46.55
N ALA A 11 -26.37 26.37 -46.24
CA ALA A 11 -25.36 25.76 -45.39
C ALA A 11 -25.32 26.54 -44.08
N ALA A 12 -26.44 26.50 -43.36
CA ALA A 12 -26.56 26.91 -41.97
C ALA A 12 -27.53 25.91 -41.32
N ALA A 13 -27.16 25.40 -40.15
CA ALA A 13 -27.83 24.37 -39.36
C ALA A 13 -27.52 22.90 -39.72
N VAL A 14 -26.33 22.45 -39.33
CA VAL A 14 -26.19 21.16 -38.61
C VAL A 14 -25.45 21.45 -37.30
N MET A 15 -26.02 22.36 -36.51
CA MET A 15 -25.73 22.53 -35.10
C MET A 15 -27.08 22.63 -34.43
N SER A 16 -27.64 21.46 -34.10
CA SER A 16 -28.70 21.22 -33.11
C SER A 16 -29.34 19.88 -33.45
N LEU A 17 -29.09 18.85 -32.63
CA LEU A 17 -30.13 18.09 -31.94
C LEU A 17 -29.56 16.77 -31.36
N THR A 18 -28.80 16.88 -30.27
CA THR A 18 -28.67 15.83 -29.24
C THR A 18 -28.73 16.45 -27.84
N LEU A 19 -29.48 17.54 -27.70
CA LEU A 19 -29.98 18.04 -26.41
C LEU A 19 -31.45 17.61 -26.31
N LEU A 20 -31.68 16.32 -26.04
CA LEU A 20 -32.99 15.84 -25.62
C LEU A 20 -32.83 14.57 -24.77
N LEU A 21 -32.74 14.77 -23.45
CA LEU A 21 -33.01 13.77 -22.39
C LEU A 21 -32.18 12.46 -22.43
N GLY A 22 -30.90 12.55 -22.76
CA GLY A 22 -29.94 11.50 -22.41
C GLY A 22 -29.09 11.99 -21.25
N SER A 23 -29.05 11.27 -20.13
CA SER A 23 -27.84 11.25 -19.31
C SER A 23 -26.68 11.05 -20.28
N ALA A 24 -25.80 12.04 -20.43
CA ALA A 24 -24.57 11.82 -21.17
C ALA A 24 -23.87 10.65 -20.45
N VAL A 25 -23.89 9.48 -21.07
CA VAL A 25 -23.06 8.38 -20.63
C VAL A 25 -21.66 8.83 -21.03
N ALA A 26 -20.94 9.44 -20.09
CA ALA A 26 -19.51 9.59 -20.24
C ALA A 26 -18.95 8.16 -20.32
N PHE A 27 -18.38 7.82 -21.47
CA PHE A 27 -17.63 6.59 -21.60
C PHE A 27 -16.23 6.88 -21.07
N ALA A 28 -15.77 6.09 -20.12
CA ALA A 28 -14.38 6.15 -19.70
C ALA A 28 -13.49 5.80 -20.90
N ALA A 29 -12.40 6.55 -21.08
CA ALA A 29 -11.41 6.26 -22.09
C ALA A 29 -10.63 5.00 -21.70
N GLU A 30 -10.58 4.01 -22.59
CA GLU A 30 -9.69 2.85 -22.42
C GLU A 30 -8.25 3.29 -22.69
N ILE A 31 -7.35 3.01 -21.73
CA ILE A 31 -5.93 3.37 -21.83
C ILE A 31 -5.03 2.15 -21.64
N ASP A 32 -3.86 2.17 -22.29
CA ASP A 32 -2.81 1.15 -22.17
C ASP A 32 -1.45 1.71 -21.69
N SER A 33 -1.40 3.00 -21.35
CA SER A 33 -0.23 3.66 -20.77
C SER A 33 -0.62 4.80 -19.82
N ALA A 34 0.22 5.06 -18.81
CA ALA A 34 0.01 6.19 -17.89
C ALA A 34 0.14 7.57 -18.58
N ASP A 35 0.90 7.65 -19.68
CA ASP A 35 1.09 8.90 -20.43
C ASP A 35 -0.21 9.38 -21.12
N GLU A 36 -1.21 8.51 -21.24
CA GLU A 36 -2.53 8.83 -21.81
C GLU A 36 -3.46 9.53 -20.79
N ILE A 37 -3.05 9.62 -19.52
CA ILE A 37 -3.73 10.39 -18.47
C ILE A 37 -3.27 11.85 -18.56
N ASP A 38 -3.53 12.49 -19.70
CA ASP A 38 -3.00 13.81 -20.06
C ASP A 38 -4.02 14.96 -19.87
N ALA A 39 -5.29 14.64 -19.59
CA ALA A 39 -6.35 15.61 -19.40
C ALA A 39 -7.42 15.11 -18.40
N PRO A 40 -8.15 16.01 -17.71
CA PRO A 40 -9.24 15.61 -16.83
C PRO A 40 -10.30 14.77 -17.53
N GLY A 41 -10.68 13.65 -16.93
CA GLY A 41 -11.64 12.71 -17.53
C GLY A 41 -11.77 11.40 -16.76
N ASP A 42 -12.61 10.53 -17.31
CA ASP A 42 -12.79 9.17 -16.82
C ASP A 42 -11.95 8.20 -17.67
N TYR A 43 -11.24 7.30 -17.02
CA TYR A 43 -10.28 6.38 -17.60
C TYR A 43 -10.50 4.96 -17.07
N THR A 44 -10.35 3.97 -17.94
CA THR A 44 -10.37 2.55 -17.59
C THR A 44 -9.14 1.88 -18.18
N LEU A 45 -8.40 1.13 -17.36
CA LEU A 45 -7.26 0.38 -17.86
C LEU A 45 -7.73 -0.78 -18.74
N ALA A 46 -7.21 -0.86 -19.96
CA ALA A 46 -7.49 -1.95 -20.90
C ALA A 46 -6.56 -3.16 -20.67
N SER A 47 -5.40 -2.93 -20.05
CA SER A 47 -4.38 -3.92 -19.71
C SER A 47 -3.54 -3.42 -18.54
N ASP A 48 -2.55 -4.22 -18.11
CA ASP A 48 -1.46 -3.70 -17.29
C ASP A 48 -0.78 -2.52 -18.01
N ILE A 49 -0.45 -1.46 -17.27
CA ILE A 49 0.17 -0.24 -17.79
C ILE A 49 1.46 0.09 -17.02
N GLU A 50 2.37 0.77 -17.70
CA GLU A 50 3.59 1.32 -17.12
C GLU A 50 3.62 2.85 -17.24
N GLY A 51 4.43 3.49 -16.40
CA GLY A 51 4.69 4.92 -16.44
C GLY A 51 4.15 5.65 -15.21
N SER A 52 4.53 6.92 -15.05
CA SER A 52 4.13 7.73 -13.90
C SER A 52 3.33 8.94 -14.36
N ALA A 53 2.35 9.37 -13.56
CA ALA A 53 1.50 10.52 -13.88
C ALA A 53 1.60 11.60 -12.80
N VAL A 54 1.51 12.87 -13.21
CA VAL A 54 1.45 14.03 -12.32
C VAL A 54 0.21 14.85 -12.65
N LEU A 55 -0.71 14.95 -11.70
CA LEU A 55 -2.03 15.57 -11.90
C LEU A 55 -2.13 16.86 -11.09
N SER A 56 -2.01 18.00 -11.79
CA SER A 56 -1.92 19.32 -11.15
C SER A 56 -3.27 20.00 -10.92
N ASP A 57 -4.28 19.77 -11.75
CA ASP A 57 -5.63 20.33 -11.63
C ASP A 57 -6.69 19.47 -12.32
N GLY A 58 -7.98 19.79 -12.15
CA GLY A 58 -9.07 19.06 -12.80
C GLY A 58 -9.61 17.86 -12.01
N THR A 59 -10.44 17.05 -12.67
CA THR A 59 -11.09 15.87 -12.07
C THR A 59 -10.81 14.64 -12.90
N TYR A 60 -10.34 13.58 -12.24
CA TYR A 60 -9.97 12.31 -12.85
C TYR A 60 -10.68 11.16 -12.14
N THR A 61 -11.26 10.25 -12.91
CA THR A 61 -11.72 8.96 -12.43
C THR A 61 -10.89 7.89 -13.13
N ILE A 62 -10.18 7.05 -12.38
CA ILE A 62 -9.30 6.02 -12.92
C ILE A 62 -9.77 4.67 -12.40
N ASP A 63 -10.24 3.82 -13.30
CA ASP A 63 -10.67 2.47 -12.99
C ASP A 63 -9.60 1.46 -13.43
N LEU A 64 -8.99 0.77 -12.45
CA LEU A 64 -7.95 -0.23 -12.71
C LEU A 64 -8.50 -1.47 -13.43
N ASN A 65 -9.80 -1.77 -13.29
CA ASN A 65 -10.46 -2.89 -13.98
C ASN A 65 -9.67 -4.21 -13.90
N GLY A 66 -9.12 -4.52 -12.73
CA GLY A 66 -8.37 -5.75 -12.45
C GLY A 66 -6.92 -5.75 -12.95
N ASN A 67 -6.46 -4.65 -13.55
CA ASN A 67 -5.11 -4.53 -14.11
C ASN A 67 -4.13 -3.88 -13.13
N THR A 68 -2.84 -4.04 -13.44
CA THR A 68 -1.71 -3.47 -12.70
C THR A 68 -1.22 -2.19 -13.35
N TRP A 69 -1.13 -1.11 -12.59
CA TRP A 69 -0.36 0.08 -12.94
C TRP A 69 1.00 0.03 -12.23
N THR A 70 2.06 -0.14 -13.02
CA THR A 70 3.45 -0.05 -12.55
C THR A 70 4.01 1.36 -12.76
N GLY A 71 4.12 2.13 -11.68
CA GLY A 71 4.65 3.48 -11.65
C GLY A 71 4.00 4.32 -10.56
N SER A 72 4.41 5.59 -10.45
CA SER A 72 3.92 6.48 -9.39
C SER A 72 2.87 7.45 -9.88
N LEU A 73 1.90 7.75 -9.03
CA LEU A 73 0.92 8.81 -9.24
C LEU A 73 1.18 9.96 -8.26
N THR A 74 1.42 11.16 -8.79
CA THR A 74 1.53 12.38 -7.98
C THR A 74 0.32 13.28 -8.19
N ILE A 75 -0.33 13.71 -7.10
CA ILE A 75 -1.51 14.57 -7.10
C ILE A 75 -1.14 15.90 -6.44
N GLN A 76 -1.06 16.97 -7.22
CA GLN A 76 -0.62 18.28 -6.72
C GLN A 76 -1.79 19.23 -6.43
N GLY A 77 -2.89 19.07 -7.15
CA GLY A 77 -4.07 19.91 -7.01
C GLY A 77 -5.34 19.36 -7.66
N ALA A 78 -5.25 18.25 -8.39
CA ALA A 78 -6.40 17.58 -8.98
C ALA A 78 -7.29 16.88 -7.95
N ALA A 79 -8.54 16.63 -8.35
CA ALA A 79 -9.46 15.72 -7.67
C ALA A 79 -9.43 14.37 -8.38
N VAL A 80 -8.90 13.34 -7.72
CA VAL A 80 -8.68 12.02 -8.30
C VAL A 80 -9.51 10.98 -7.56
N THR A 81 -10.23 10.16 -8.31
CA THR A 81 -10.88 8.95 -7.81
C THR A 81 -10.23 7.74 -8.47
N ILE A 82 -9.82 6.76 -7.68
CA ILE A 82 -9.25 5.50 -8.16
C ILE A 82 -10.11 4.35 -7.65
N THR A 83 -10.57 3.50 -8.55
CA THR A 83 -11.42 2.35 -8.25
C THR A 83 -10.91 1.11 -8.95
N ASP A 84 -11.47 -0.03 -8.58
CA ASP A 84 -11.38 -1.24 -9.38
C ASP A 84 -12.76 -1.87 -9.55
N SER A 85 -13.28 -1.81 -10.77
CA SER A 85 -14.58 -2.37 -11.15
C SER A 85 -14.53 -3.85 -11.51
N SER A 86 -13.35 -4.48 -11.51
CA SER A 86 -13.23 -5.91 -11.78
C SER A 86 -13.98 -6.75 -10.76
N SER A 87 -14.47 -7.90 -11.20
CA SER A 87 -15.28 -8.78 -10.35
C SER A 87 -14.50 -9.38 -9.18
N ASP A 88 -13.17 -9.46 -9.28
CA ASP A 88 -12.29 -10.04 -8.26
C ASP A 88 -11.53 -8.98 -7.46
N HIS A 89 -11.74 -7.69 -7.76
CA HIS A 89 -11.09 -6.56 -7.11
C HIS A 89 -9.55 -6.74 -7.03
N SER A 90 -8.97 -7.13 -8.17
CA SER A 90 -7.56 -7.49 -8.31
C SER A 90 -6.64 -6.34 -8.73
N GLY A 91 -7.21 -5.19 -9.10
CA GLY A 91 -6.52 -4.00 -9.57
C GLY A 91 -5.46 -3.51 -8.60
N LEU A 92 -4.26 -3.29 -9.13
CA LEU A 92 -3.05 -3.05 -8.36
C LEU A 92 -2.34 -1.79 -8.84
N MET A 93 -1.92 -0.93 -7.92
CA MET A 93 -0.88 0.06 -8.19
C MET A 93 0.41 -0.34 -7.48
N THR A 94 1.54 -0.25 -8.17
CA THR A 94 2.85 -0.63 -7.60
C THR A 94 3.95 0.27 -8.13
N ALA A 95 4.96 0.53 -7.31
CA ALA A 95 6.13 1.32 -7.69
C ALA A 95 7.42 0.72 -7.15
N ALA A 96 8.49 0.83 -7.94
CA ALA A 96 9.77 0.19 -7.67
C ALA A 96 10.80 1.11 -6.99
N ASP A 97 10.67 2.43 -7.10
CA ASP A 97 11.70 3.38 -6.63
C ASP A 97 11.13 4.63 -5.92
N ASN A 98 9.80 4.76 -5.87
CA ASN A 98 9.09 5.93 -5.35
C ASN A 98 7.86 5.48 -4.54
N ASP A 99 7.26 6.39 -3.80
CA ASP A 99 5.94 6.16 -3.23
C ASP A 99 4.94 5.84 -4.35
N VAL A 100 4.01 4.91 -4.11
CA VAL A 100 3.08 4.49 -5.17
C VAL A 100 2.13 5.64 -5.50
N ILE A 101 1.58 6.28 -4.46
CA ILE A 101 0.77 7.49 -4.60
C ILE A 101 1.32 8.58 -3.69
N MET A 102 1.64 9.72 -4.28
CA MET A 102 2.03 10.93 -3.56
C MET A 102 0.92 11.99 -3.67
N ALA A 103 0.29 12.34 -2.56
CA ALA A 103 -0.73 13.39 -2.48
C ALA A 103 -0.13 14.66 -1.87
N GLU A 104 0.23 15.62 -2.71
CA GLU A 104 0.80 16.93 -2.33
C GLU A 104 -0.28 18.01 -2.14
N GLY A 105 -1.46 17.81 -2.77
CA GLY A 105 -2.59 18.72 -2.69
C GLY A 105 -3.84 18.12 -3.34
N GLY A 106 -4.88 18.95 -3.53
CA GLY A 106 -6.13 18.50 -4.14
C GLY A 106 -6.87 17.46 -3.29
N SER A 107 -7.46 16.45 -3.93
CA SER A 107 -8.12 15.35 -3.23
C SER A 107 -7.92 14.01 -3.92
N LEU A 108 -7.76 12.95 -3.12
CA LEU A 108 -7.75 11.56 -3.56
C LEU A 108 -8.89 10.79 -2.91
N THR A 109 -9.61 10.00 -3.68
CA THR A 109 -10.46 8.90 -3.18
C THR A 109 -10.02 7.59 -3.81
N ALA A 110 -9.41 6.70 -3.04
CA ALA A 110 -9.07 5.35 -3.48
C ALA A 110 -10.07 4.36 -2.89
N THR A 111 -10.66 3.48 -3.70
CA THR A 111 -11.67 2.51 -3.24
C THR A 111 -11.46 1.12 -3.81
N GLY A 112 -11.31 0.12 -2.92
CA GLY A 112 -11.30 -1.29 -3.29
C GLY A 112 -10.09 -1.74 -4.14
N ILE A 113 -9.00 -0.97 -4.14
CA ILE A 113 -7.78 -1.29 -4.89
C ILE A 113 -6.67 -1.87 -4.01
N LYS A 114 -5.70 -2.52 -4.64
CA LYS A 114 -4.44 -2.92 -4.02
C LYS A 114 -3.34 -1.90 -4.31
N ILE A 115 -2.48 -1.66 -3.32
CA ILE A 115 -1.33 -0.77 -3.45
C ILE A 115 -0.11 -1.47 -2.86
N GLU A 116 0.97 -1.59 -3.63
CA GLU A 116 2.21 -2.26 -3.21
C GLU A 116 3.44 -1.37 -3.38
N GLY A 117 3.99 -0.86 -2.27
CA GLY A 117 5.26 -0.12 -2.23
C GLY A 117 6.43 -1.06 -1.98
N ASN A 118 7.09 -1.53 -3.04
CA ASN A 118 7.99 -2.69 -2.96
C ASN A 118 9.46 -2.38 -2.67
N ALA A 119 9.87 -1.11 -2.64
CA ALA A 119 11.25 -0.73 -2.36
C ALA A 119 11.43 -0.05 -1.00
N SER A 120 12.67 -0.13 -0.51
CA SER A 120 13.05 0.49 0.75
C SER A 120 12.81 2.00 0.71
N GLY A 121 12.04 2.50 1.68
CA GLY A 121 11.66 3.91 1.75
C GLY A 121 10.39 4.25 0.98
N CYS A 122 9.82 3.34 0.19
CA CYS A 122 8.55 3.56 -0.52
C CYS A 122 7.37 3.33 0.43
N ASP A 123 6.56 4.37 0.58
CA ASP A 123 5.25 4.30 1.19
C ASP A 123 4.20 3.87 0.14
N GLY A 124 3.12 3.22 0.58
CA GLY A 124 1.99 2.94 -0.30
C GLY A 124 1.29 4.23 -0.71
N ILE A 125 0.88 5.03 0.27
CA ILE A 125 0.38 6.38 0.06
C ILE A 125 1.15 7.35 0.96
N PHE A 126 1.81 8.34 0.34
CA PHE A 126 2.47 9.43 1.04
C PHE A 126 1.71 10.74 0.84
N VAL A 127 1.19 11.29 1.94
CA VAL A 127 0.37 12.51 1.95
C VAL A 127 1.18 13.65 2.56
N THR A 128 1.36 14.72 1.80
CA THR A 128 1.99 15.97 2.25
C THR A 128 1.05 17.17 2.18
N GLY A 129 -0.11 17.03 1.53
CA GLY A 129 -1.21 17.99 1.56
C GLY A 129 -2.50 17.44 0.95
N GLY A 130 -3.55 18.25 0.98
CA GLY A 130 -4.86 17.89 0.41
C GLY A 130 -5.72 17.00 1.31
N LYS A 131 -6.75 16.40 0.70
CA LYS A 131 -7.71 15.51 1.37
C LYS A 131 -7.70 14.13 0.72
N VAL A 132 -7.35 13.11 1.49
CA VAL A 132 -7.25 11.74 1.04
C VAL A 132 -8.29 10.88 1.76
N VAL A 133 -9.09 10.15 0.99
CA VAL A 133 -10.05 9.18 1.48
C VAL A 133 -9.69 7.81 0.91
N ILE A 134 -9.52 6.83 1.78
CA ILE A 134 -9.12 5.47 1.42
C ILE A 134 -10.24 4.55 1.93
N ASN A 135 -10.90 3.83 1.02
CA ASN A 135 -12.03 2.97 1.33
C ASN A 135 -11.70 1.53 0.94
N ASP A 136 -11.67 0.62 1.91
CA ASP A 136 -11.55 -0.82 1.68
C ASP A 136 -10.38 -1.23 0.76
N CYS A 137 -9.28 -0.47 0.82
CA CYS A 137 -8.05 -0.79 0.09
C CYS A 137 -7.22 -1.84 0.83
N THR A 138 -6.38 -2.56 0.09
CA THR A 138 -5.30 -3.36 0.67
C THR A 138 -3.97 -2.73 0.31
N ILE A 139 -3.25 -2.21 1.29
CA ILE A 139 -1.98 -1.52 1.08
C ILE A 139 -0.87 -2.27 1.79
N THR A 140 0.13 -2.71 1.03
CA THR A 140 1.36 -3.28 1.56
C THR A 140 2.53 -2.42 1.14
N ALA A 141 3.42 -2.05 2.06
CA ALA A 141 4.59 -1.27 1.71
C ALA A 141 5.80 -1.65 2.55
N ILE A 142 7.01 -1.37 2.07
CA ILE A 142 8.21 -1.60 2.87
C ILE A 142 8.34 -0.52 3.95
N SER A 143 8.11 0.76 3.62
CA SER A 143 8.22 1.87 4.58
C SER A 143 6.96 2.01 5.43
N SER A 144 5.91 2.61 4.88
CA SER A 144 4.63 2.75 5.56
C SER A 144 3.50 2.46 4.59
N ALA A 145 2.46 1.72 5.01
CA ALA A 145 1.31 1.55 4.14
C ALA A 145 0.64 2.90 3.85
N VAL A 146 0.44 3.73 4.89
CA VAL A 146 0.06 5.14 4.73
C VAL A 146 0.95 6.03 5.59
N GLN A 147 1.54 7.06 4.99
CA GLN A 147 2.26 8.11 5.70
C GLN A 147 1.55 9.44 5.47
N ASN A 148 1.04 10.06 6.54
CA ASN A 148 0.45 11.38 6.52
C ASN A 148 1.38 12.40 7.20
N LYS A 149 2.01 13.26 6.40
CA LYS A 149 2.93 14.33 6.83
C LYS A 149 2.37 15.72 6.54
N GLY A 150 1.17 15.81 5.99
CA GLY A 150 0.41 17.04 5.84
C GLY A 150 -0.91 16.75 5.15
N GLY A 151 -2.00 17.40 5.57
CA GLY A 151 -3.34 17.19 5.02
C GLY A 151 -4.26 16.35 5.89
N GLU A 152 -5.39 15.96 5.31
CA GLU A 152 -6.46 15.22 5.97
C GLU A 152 -6.58 13.82 5.36
N VAL A 153 -6.37 12.78 6.17
CA VAL A 153 -6.54 11.39 5.74
C VAL A 153 -7.74 10.79 6.44
N THR A 154 -8.63 10.18 5.68
CA THR A 154 -9.72 9.33 6.20
C THR A 154 -9.55 7.93 5.65
N ILE A 155 -9.44 6.95 6.54
CA ILE A 155 -9.37 5.53 6.23
C ILE A 155 -10.68 4.88 6.68
N ASN A 156 -11.37 4.20 5.77
CA ASN A 156 -12.58 3.45 6.03
C ASN A 156 -12.39 2.00 5.60
N GLY A 157 -12.21 1.09 6.55
CA GLY A 157 -11.95 -0.31 6.24
C GLY A 157 -10.61 -0.56 5.55
N GLY A 158 -10.40 -1.80 5.11
CA GLY A 158 -9.20 -2.25 4.42
C GLY A 158 -8.09 -2.79 5.32
N THR A 159 -7.01 -3.25 4.68
CA THR A 159 -5.85 -3.86 5.33
C THR A 159 -4.58 -3.10 4.96
N TYR A 160 -3.77 -2.71 5.96
CA TYR A 160 -2.61 -1.84 5.80
C TYR A 160 -1.43 -2.51 6.48
N SER A 161 -0.51 -3.06 5.70
CA SER A 161 0.63 -3.81 6.18
C SER A 161 1.94 -3.16 5.78
N SER A 162 2.94 -3.16 6.66
CA SER A 162 4.27 -2.76 6.22
C SER A 162 5.40 -3.36 7.04
N GLY A 163 6.62 -3.24 6.51
CA GLY A 163 7.84 -3.60 7.23
C GLY A 163 8.16 -2.67 8.42
N ASN A 164 7.70 -1.41 8.37
CA ASN A 164 7.87 -0.47 9.49
C ASN A 164 6.53 0.00 10.07
N ASN A 165 5.82 0.92 9.40
CA ASN A 165 4.60 1.53 9.94
C ASN A 165 3.36 1.24 9.08
N ALA A 166 2.44 0.40 9.57
CA ALA A 166 1.13 0.27 8.94
C ALA A 166 0.45 1.64 8.73
N LEU A 167 0.62 2.55 9.68
CA LEU A 167 0.18 3.92 9.52
C LEU A 167 1.09 4.89 10.28
N LYS A 168 1.56 5.93 9.62
CA LYS A 168 2.44 6.95 10.18
C LYS A 168 1.84 8.33 10.01
N VAL A 169 1.65 9.07 11.09
CA VAL A 169 1.06 10.41 11.10
C VAL A 169 2.04 11.35 11.77
N ASN A 170 2.53 12.34 11.02
CA ASN A 170 3.47 13.35 11.46
C ASN A 170 2.91 14.75 11.18
N ASN A 171 3.54 15.76 11.79
CA ASN A 171 3.13 17.16 11.71
C ASN A 171 1.66 17.35 12.16
N ASP A 172 1.13 18.57 12.07
CA ASP A 172 -0.28 18.87 12.36
C ASP A 172 -1.23 18.36 11.25
N SER A 173 -1.15 17.06 10.95
CA SER A 173 -1.98 16.36 9.98
C SER A 173 -3.18 15.73 10.66
N ILE A 174 -4.33 15.68 10.01
CA ILE A 174 -5.54 15.07 10.57
C ILE A 174 -5.65 13.66 10.03
N ILE A 175 -5.88 12.68 10.92
CA ILE A 175 -6.31 11.36 10.52
C ILE A 175 -7.63 10.95 11.17
N THR A 176 -8.46 10.29 10.37
CA THR A 176 -9.65 9.55 10.83
C THR A 176 -9.52 8.12 10.36
N VAL A 177 -9.56 7.15 11.27
CA VAL A 177 -9.48 5.71 10.95
C VAL A 177 -10.71 4.97 11.47
N ASN A 178 -11.46 4.39 10.54
CA ASN A 178 -12.74 3.75 10.75
C ASN A 178 -12.70 2.29 10.25
N GLY A 179 -12.40 1.34 11.14
CA GLY A 179 -12.56 -0.10 10.85
C GLY A 179 -11.43 -0.73 10.03
N ALA A 180 -10.21 -0.19 10.08
CA ALA A 180 -9.05 -0.72 9.36
C ALA A 180 -8.32 -1.83 10.12
N GLU A 181 -7.75 -2.77 9.36
CA GLU A 181 -6.77 -3.73 9.85
C GLU A 181 -5.36 -3.21 9.57
N LEU A 182 -4.60 -2.91 10.61
CA LEU A 182 -3.21 -2.48 10.54
C LEU A 182 -2.31 -3.67 10.87
N SER A 183 -1.26 -3.92 10.11
CA SER A 183 -0.28 -4.97 10.36
C SER A 183 1.12 -4.35 10.33
N GLY A 184 1.71 -4.11 11.49
CA GLY A 184 2.90 -3.26 11.69
C GLY A 184 2.58 -2.01 12.52
N ASP A 185 3.56 -1.12 12.67
CA ASP A 185 3.46 -0.05 13.65
C ASP A 185 2.43 1.02 13.24
N LEU A 186 1.67 1.48 14.21
CA LEU A 186 0.98 2.76 14.08
C LEU A 186 1.81 3.81 14.82
N LEU A 187 2.21 4.87 14.13
CA LEU A 187 3.06 5.92 14.68
C LEU A 187 2.34 7.27 14.57
N ILE A 188 1.98 7.86 15.72
CA ILE A 188 1.59 9.27 15.79
C ILE A 188 2.79 10.05 16.33
N GLY A 189 3.48 10.76 15.45
CA GLY A 189 4.72 11.46 15.77
C GLY A 189 4.51 12.65 16.72
N GLU A 190 5.54 12.98 17.50
CA GLU A 190 5.52 13.99 18.56
C GLU A 190 5.14 15.42 18.10
N GLY A 191 5.20 15.70 16.79
CA GLY A 191 4.82 16.98 16.19
C GLY A 191 3.36 17.05 15.71
N ASN A 192 2.52 16.05 16.04
CA ASN A 192 1.11 16.04 15.70
C ASN A 192 0.27 16.52 16.88
N THR A 193 -0.31 17.72 16.77
CA THR A 193 -1.15 18.33 17.82
C THR A 193 -2.64 18.34 17.47
N THR A 194 -3.00 17.69 16.37
CA THR A 194 -4.32 17.72 15.74
C THR A 194 -5.30 16.66 16.24
N ASN A 195 -6.56 16.88 15.90
CA ASN A 195 -7.70 16.07 16.30
C ASN A 195 -7.77 14.73 15.54
N ASN A 196 -6.84 13.82 15.83
CA ASN A 196 -6.93 12.50 15.24
C ASN A 196 -8.06 11.68 15.88
N THR A 197 -8.80 10.98 15.03
CA THR A 197 -9.87 10.07 15.43
C THR A 197 -9.51 8.67 14.99
N ILE A 198 -9.49 7.73 15.93
CA ILE A 198 -9.19 6.31 15.67
C ILE A 198 -10.25 5.53 16.42
N GLU A 199 -11.25 5.05 15.69
CA GLU A 199 -12.42 4.39 16.30
C GLU A 199 -12.23 2.88 16.40
N LYS A 200 -11.65 2.25 15.37
CA LYS A 200 -11.51 0.79 15.25
C LYS A 200 -10.32 0.44 14.36
N ALA A 201 -9.13 0.36 14.95
CA ALA A 201 -7.94 -0.15 14.27
C ALA A 201 -7.51 -1.47 14.94
N PHE A 202 -7.42 -2.56 14.17
CA PHE A 202 -6.76 -3.79 14.61
C PHE A 202 -5.26 -3.68 14.32
N ILE A 203 -4.37 -4.15 15.20
CA ILE A 203 -2.91 -4.15 14.97
C ILE A 203 -2.43 -5.61 15.00
N ALA A 204 -1.95 -6.13 13.88
CA ALA A 204 -1.33 -7.46 13.76
C ALA A 204 0.21 -7.35 13.74
N GLY A 205 0.92 -8.16 14.53
CA GLY A 205 2.39 -8.24 14.53
C GLY A 205 3.09 -7.54 15.70
N ASP A 206 4.29 -8.03 16.03
CA ASP A 206 4.97 -7.77 17.30
C ASP A 206 5.80 -6.48 17.27
N GLY A 207 5.75 -5.72 18.38
CA GLY A 207 6.73 -4.67 18.66
C GLY A 207 6.18 -3.44 19.38
N TYR A 208 5.02 -2.90 19.00
CA TYR A 208 4.52 -1.63 19.54
C TYR A 208 2.98 -1.52 19.50
N ARG A 209 2.38 -1.00 20.57
CA ARG A 209 0.91 -0.71 20.71
C ARG A 209 0.67 0.78 20.86
N LEU A 210 -0.52 1.39 20.65
CA LEU A 210 -0.89 2.78 21.11
C LEU A 210 -1.61 2.85 22.43
N VAL A 211 -1.24 3.81 23.28
CA VAL A 211 -1.82 4.00 24.63
C VAL A 211 -2.19 5.45 24.88
N ILE A 212 -3.29 5.88 24.28
CA ILE A 212 -3.89 7.18 24.54
C ILE A 212 -4.02 7.47 26.05
N SER A 213 -3.24 8.40 26.61
CA SER A 213 -3.26 8.80 28.02
C SER A 213 -4.14 10.04 28.40
N GLU A 214 -4.84 10.71 27.48
CA GLU A 214 -5.77 11.86 27.76
C GLU A 214 -6.59 12.27 26.52
N ARG A 215 -7.69 13.02 26.67
CA ARG A 215 -8.51 13.63 25.58
C ARG A 215 -8.98 15.04 25.96
N SER A 216 -9.43 15.85 24.99
CA SER A 216 -9.79 17.26 25.22
C SER A 216 -11.11 17.28 25.97
N GLU A 217 -11.49 18.42 26.57
CA GLU A 217 -12.76 18.51 27.31
C GLU A 217 -14.01 18.30 26.44
N ASP A 218 -13.94 18.59 25.13
CA ASP A 218 -14.96 18.28 24.14
C ASP A 218 -14.69 16.97 23.38
N GLU A 219 -13.65 16.23 23.78
CA GLU A 219 -13.20 14.90 23.35
C GLU A 219 -13.04 14.63 21.84
N THR A 220 -13.26 15.62 20.96
CA THR A 220 -13.03 15.50 19.50
C THR A 220 -11.56 15.34 19.12
N LYS A 221 -10.68 15.32 20.12
CA LYS A 221 -9.23 15.26 20.03
C LYS A 221 -8.72 14.07 20.84
N ILE A 222 -7.82 13.27 20.28
CA ILE A 222 -6.83 12.57 21.12
C ILE A 222 -6.10 13.69 21.89
N VAL A 223 -5.99 13.65 23.23
CA VAL A 223 -5.18 14.65 24.00
C VAL A 223 -4.02 14.05 24.72
N LYS A 224 -3.90 12.74 24.71
CA LYS A 224 -2.66 12.03 24.94
C LYS A 224 -2.81 10.65 24.36
N ALA A 225 -1.78 10.31 23.60
CA ALA A 225 -1.25 9.05 23.10
C ALA A 225 -0.50 8.20 24.12
N SER A 226 0.07 7.05 23.73
CA SER A 226 1.38 6.55 24.20
C SER A 226 1.63 5.17 23.62
N PHE A 227 2.31 5.07 22.49
CA PHE A 227 2.60 3.73 21.99
C PHE A 227 3.60 2.99 22.89
N GLU A 228 3.29 1.80 23.41
CA GLU A 228 4.21 1.03 24.24
C GLU A 228 4.79 -0.16 23.49
N LYS A 229 6.12 -0.17 23.53
CA LYS A 229 7.00 -1.16 22.94
C LYS A 229 7.06 -2.41 23.82
N GLU A 230 6.99 -3.60 23.24
CA GLU A 230 7.42 -4.83 23.92
C GLU A 230 8.96 -4.82 24.06
N GLU A 231 9.49 -4.94 25.28
CA GLU A 231 10.93 -5.05 25.48
C GLU A 231 11.42 -6.42 24.98
N GLU A 232 12.27 -6.44 23.96
CA GLU A 232 13.16 -7.58 23.70
C GLU A 232 14.28 -7.57 24.76
N GLU A 233 14.43 -8.66 25.53
CA GLU A 233 15.56 -8.83 26.45
C GLU A 233 16.89 -8.62 25.69
N LYS A 234 17.64 -7.59 26.07
CA LYS A 234 19.04 -7.42 25.66
C LYS A 234 19.81 -8.71 26.00
N PRO A 235 20.62 -9.30 25.09
CA PRO A 235 21.64 -10.21 25.56
C PRO A 235 22.54 -9.45 26.55
N GLU A 236 22.80 -10.07 27.71
CA GLU A 236 23.67 -9.53 28.75
C GLU A 236 25.05 -9.15 28.16
N PRO A 237 25.77 -8.16 28.72
CA PRO A 237 27.14 -7.84 28.29
C PRO A 237 28.07 -9.02 28.61
N GLY A 238 28.10 -9.98 27.70
CA GLY A 238 28.80 -11.26 27.77
C GLY A 238 28.98 -11.92 26.40
N ASP A 239 28.21 -11.50 25.38
CA ASP A 239 28.41 -11.92 23.99
C ASP A 239 29.51 -11.10 23.29
N THR A 240 30.74 -11.26 23.79
CA THR A 240 31.94 -11.15 22.94
C THR A 240 32.67 -12.48 22.98
N GLU A 241 32.72 -13.18 21.85
CA GLU A 241 33.65 -14.28 21.61
C GLU A 241 34.58 -13.86 20.45
N PRO A 242 35.89 -14.18 20.44
CA PRO A 242 36.87 -14.30 21.54
C PRO A 242 38.14 -13.44 21.28
N GLU A 243 38.92 -13.07 22.31
CA GLU A 243 40.35 -12.75 22.10
C GLU A 243 41.18 -14.05 22.19
N PRO A 244 42.06 -14.36 21.22
CA PRO A 244 42.91 -15.54 21.28
C PRO A 244 43.98 -15.39 22.37
N GLU A 245 44.02 -16.32 23.32
CA GLU A 245 45.10 -16.38 24.30
C GLU A 245 46.45 -16.72 23.63
N PRO A 246 47.57 -16.11 24.08
CA PRO A 246 48.89 -16.48 23.60
C PRO A 246 49.25 -17.91 24.04
N VAL A 247 49.70 -18.71 23.07
CA VAL A 247 50.15 -20.10 23.27
C VAL A 247 51.34 -20.15 24.24
N ASP A 248 51.17 -20.81 25.39
CA ASP A 248 52.27 -21.19 26.29
C ASP A 248 53.07 -22.38 25.69
N PRO A 249 54.37 -22.27 25.39
CA PRO A 249 55.18 -23.35 24.81
C PRO A 249 55.40 -24.55 25.76
N GLY A 250 54.91 -24.50 26.99
CA GLY A 250 55.39 -25.37 28.08
C GLY A 250 54.56 -26.60 28.45
N LYS A 251 53.36 -26.85 27.90
CA LYS A 251 52.51 -27.96 28.38
C LYS A 251 51.87 -28.78 27.28
N GLN A 252 52.48 -29.94 27.03
CA GLN A 252 51.90 -31.04 26.26
C GLN A 252 51.20 -32.01 27.23
N PRO A 253 49.92 -32.37 27.00
CA PRO A 253 49.42 -33.65 27.49
C PRO A 253 48.77 -34.50 26.39
N ASN A 254 49.43 -35.64 26.13
CA ASN A 254 48.94 -36.98 25.82
C ASN A 254 47.84 -37.20 24.76
N THR A 255 48.31 -37.57 23.56
CA THR A 255 47.67 -38.57 22.69
C THR A 255 47.98 -39.97 23.24
N GLY A 256 46.97 -40.69 23.73
CA GLY A 256 47.09 -42.06 24.25
C GLY A 256 45.87 -42.91 23.88
N GLU A 257 46.16 -44.10 23.35
CA GLU A 257 45.30 -45.03 22.63
C GLU A 257 44.17 -45.73 23.43
N LEU A 258 43.32 -46.39 22.64
CA LEU A 258 42.51 -47.60 22.92
C LEU A 258 41.17 -47.40 23.63
N GLY A 259 40.11 -47.53 22.82
CA GLY A 259 38.74 -47.65 23.30
C GLY A 259 38.38 -49.03 23.82
N TYR A 260 37.19 -49.10 24.42
CA TYR A 260 36.26 -50.23 24.37
C TYR A 260 34.95 -49.79 25.05
N ALA A 261 33.84 -50.32 24.51
CA ALA A 261 32.61 -50.67 25.21
C ALA A 261 31.61 -49.53 25.55
N ILE A 262 30.28 -49.64 25.41
CA ILE A 262 29.32 -50.67 24.95
C ILE A 262 27.91 -50.06 25.14
N LEU A 263 26.98 -50.30 24.20
CA LEU A 263 25.50 -50.47 24.34
C LEU A 263 24.66 -49.33 24.99
N LEU A 264 23.42 -49.00 24.63
CA LEU A 264 22.32 -49.48 23.76
C LEU A 264 21.36 -48.27 23.64
N ALA A 265 20.93 -47.87 22.44
CA ALA A 265 19.62 -48.19 21.84
C ALA A 265 18.42 -47.46 22.48
N PHE A 266 17.38 -46.99 21.81
CA PHE A 266 16.68 -47.27 20.55
C PHE A 266 16.00 -45.93 20.15
N SER A 267 15.52 -45.60 18.96
CA SER A 267 15.28 -46.21 17.64
C SER A 267 14.78 -45.03 16.77
N ALA A 268 15.47 -44.65 15.71
CA ALA A 268 15.40 -45.21 14.36
C ALA A 268 14.19 -44.72 13.54
N VAL A 269 14.41 -43.80 12.58
CA VAL A 269 14.61 -44.04 11.11
C VAL A 269 13.24 -44.29 10.45
N SER A 270 12.80 -43.60 9.40
CA SER A 270 13.48 -43.51 8.10
C SER A 270 12.74 -42.54 7.18
N ALA A 271 13.46 -41.59 6.60
CA ALA A 271 13.22 -41.23 5.21
C ALA A 271 13.89 -42.31 4.35
N PHE A 272 13.23 -42.80 3.30
CA PHE A 272 13.95 -43.20 2.09
C PHE A 272 13.13 -43.02 0.82
N ALA A 273 13.86 -42.45 -0.14
CA ALA A 273 13.57 -42.09 -1.51
C ALA A 273 12.67 -43.00 -2.37
N VAL A 274 11.82 -42.35 -3.16
CA VAL A 274 11.73 -42.39 -4.64
C VAL A 274 12.16 -43.70 -5.33
N LEU A 275 11.21 -44.40 -6.00
CA LEU A 275 11.29 -44.71 -7.44
C LEU A 275 10.05 -45.45 -7.98
N LYS A 276 9.66 -45.02 -9.18
CA LYS A 276 8.62 -45.47 -10.12
C LYS A 276 8.36 -46.99 -10.17
N LYS A 277 7.08 -47.35 -10.45
CA LYS A 277 6.79 -48.42 -11.42
C LYS A 277 5.46 -48.19 -12.17
N LYS A 278 5.57 -48.25 -13.50
CA LYS A 278 4.52 -48.24 -14.53
C LYS A 278 4.11 -49.70 -14.80
N SER A 279 2.81 -50.01 -14.99
CA SER A 279 2.35 -51.08 -15.91
C SER A 279 0.81 -51.17 -16.00
N VAL A 280 0.31 -50.95 -17.23
CA VAL A 280 -0.72 -51.69 -18.04
C VAL A 280 -1.39 -52.90 -17.34
N THR A 281 -2.72 -53.11 -17.36
CA THR A 281 -3.64 -53.62 -18.44
C THR A 281 -5.10 -53.48 -17.95
N HIS A 282 -6.18 -53.45 -18.74
CA HIS A 282 -6.56 -54.11 -20.01
C HIS A 282 -7.36 -53.18 -20.92
#